data_AF-A0A1I2P9Z8-F1
#
_entry.id   AF-A0A1I2P9Z8-F1
#
_cell.length_a   1.000
_cell.length_b   1.000
_cell.length_c   1.000
_cell.angle_alpha   90.00
_cell.angle_beta   90.00
_cell.angle_gamma   90.00
#
_symmetry.space_group_name_H-M   'P 1'
#
loop_
_entity.id
_entity.type
_entity.pdbx_description
1 polymer ?
#
loop_
_entity_poly.entity_id
_entity_poly.type
_entity_poly.pdbx_seq_one_letter_code
_entity_poly.pdbx_strand_id
1 'polypeptide(L)'
;MIISELRFMIPKSGFEEEVSLNINIISGTLDHLQACKDAYANSRLGQVYSPPVDLLKSRLAEGINQGEIFVAVDENDQCLGFI
;
A
#
# COMPACT_ATOMS: atom_id res chain seq x y z
N MET A 1 -2.45 -24.25 -0.94
CA MET A 1 -2.21 -22.81 -0.76
C MET A 1 -3.57 -22.15 -0.74
N ILE A 2 -4.09 -21.90 0.46
CA ILE A 2 -5.44 -21.33 0.67
C ILE A 2 -5.19 -19.86 0.95
N ILE A 3 -5.51 -18.97 0.01
CA ILE A 3 -5.51 -17.54 0.29
C ILE A 3 -6.95 -17.21 0.68
N SER A 4 -7.12 -16.92 1.96
CA SER A 4 -8.38 -16.55 2.60
C SER A 4 -8.85 -15.18 2.10
N GLU A 5 -10.09 -15.12 1.60
CA GLU A 5 -10.79 -13.87 1.31
C GLU A 5 -10.83 -12.96 2.55
N LEU A 6 -10.22 -11.78 2.46
CA LEU A 6 -10.36 -10.72 3.47
C LEU A 6 -11.64 -9.93 3.19
N ARG A 7 -12.76 -10.33 3.82
CA ARG A 7 -14.00 -9.56 3.82
C ARG A 7 -13.92 -8.39 4.80
N PHE A 8 -13.72 -7.18 4.28
CA PHE A 8 -13.98 -5.95 5.03
C PHE A 8 -15.46 -5.55 4.90
N MET A 9 -16.19 -5.53 6.02
CA MET A 9 -17.56 -4.99 6.08
C MET A 9 -17.52 -3.48 6.28
N ILE A 10 -17.89 -2.71 5.25
CA ILE A 10 -18.16 -1.26 5.36
C ILE A 10 -19.69 -1.06 5.44
N PRO A 11 -20.23 -0.31 6.42
CA PRO A 11 -21.66 -0.08 6.55
C PRO A 11 -22.19 0.82 5.42
N LYS A 12 -23.28 0.38 4.79
CA LYS A 12 -23.81 0.87 3.51
C LYS A 12 -24.74 2.08 3.61
N SER A 13 -24.62 2.96 2.62
CA SER A 13 -25.72 3.79 2.12
C SER A 13 -25.68 3.83 0.59
N GLY A 14 -26.53 3.02 -0.06
CA GLY A 14 -26.96 3.17 -1.46
C GLY A 14 -26.00 2.65 -2.54
N PHE A 15 -26.54 1.75 -3.37
CA PHE A 15 -25.91 1.09 -4.53
C PHE A 15 -24.72 0.17 -4.23
N GLU A 16 -25.01 -1.12 -4.16
CA GLU A 16 -24.02 -2.19 -4.15
C GLU A 16 -23.59 -2.49 -5.59
N GLU A 17 -22.62 -1.73 -6.08
CA GLU A 17 -21.74 -2.26 -7.09
C GLU A 17 -20.72 -3.12 -6.33
N GLU A 18 -20.79 -4.46 -6.46
CA GLU A 18 -19.70 -5.32 -5.99
C GLU A 18 -18.46 -5.01 -6.84
N VAL A 19 -17.71 -4.00 -6.43
CA VAL A 19 -16.38 -3.75 -6.99
C VAL A 19 -15.46 -4.83 -6.43
N SER A 20 -15.34 -5.94 -7.15
CA SER A 20 -14.33 -6.96 -6.89
C SER A 20 -12.96 -6.37 -7.24
N LEU A 21 -12.38 -5.64 -6.29
CA LEU A 21 -10.99 -5.17 -6.41
C LEU A 21 -10.08 -6.37 -6.26
N ASN A 22 -9.51 -6.81 -7.38
CA ASN A 22 -8.50 -7.84 -7.36
C ASN A 22 -7.17 -7.21 -6.91
N ILE A 23 -6.81 -7.43 -5.65
CA ILE A 23 -5.60 -6.86 -5.05
C ILE A 23 -4.56 -7.96 -4.90
N ASN A 24 -3.39 -7.72 -5.50
CA ASN A 24 -2.23 -8.58 -5.34
C ASN A 24 -1.24 -7.94 -4.37
N ILE A 25 -0.61 -8.75 -3.53
CA ILE A 25 0.50 -8.32 -2.68
C ILE A 25 1.78 -8.87 -3.28
N ILE A 26 2.66 -7.97 -3.71
CA ILE A 26 3.95 -8.29 -4.31
C ILE A 26 5.10 -7.72 -3.50
N SER A 27 6.31 -8.27 -3.67
CA SER A 27 7.51 -7.67 -3.09
C SER A 27 7.71 -6.27 -3.66
N GLY A 28 7.97 -5.30 -2.78
CA GLY A 28 8.30 -3.95 -3.19
C GLY A 28 9.61 -3.90 -3.97
N THR A 29 9.67 -2.99 -4.93
CA THR A 29 10.89 -2.68 -5.69
C THR A 29 11.14 -1.17 -5.63
N LEU A 30 12.34 -0.72 -5.99
CA LEU A 30 12.66 0.71 -5.96
C LEU A 30 11.79 1.54 -6.92
N ASP A 31 11.19 0.93 -7.94
CA ASP A 31 10.22 1.58 -8.82
C ASP A 31 8.94 2.01 -8.05
N HIS A 32 8.62 1.31 -6.97
CA HIS A 32 7.48 1.62 -6.11
C HIS A 32 7.77 2.70 -5.07
N LEU A 33 9.03 3.14 -4.93
CA LEU A 33 9.46 4.05 -3.84
C LEU A 33 8.64 5.35 -3.80
N GLN A 34 8.34 5.93 -4.97
CA GLN A 34 7.57 7.16 -5.04
C GLN A 34 6.12 6.93 -4.62
N ALA A 35 5.50 5.85 -5.07
CA ALA A 35 4.15 5.48 -4.67
C ALA A 35 4.05 5.20 -3.15
N CYS A 36 5.05 4.53 -2.56
CA CYS A 36 5.09 4.31 -1.11
C CYS A 36 5.21 5.64 -0.34
N LYS A 37 5.99 6.61 -0.84
CA LYS A 37 6.07 7.94 -0.21
C LYS A 37 4.72 8.66 -0.26
N ASP A 38 4.03 8.60 -1.39
CA ASP A 38 2.74 9.27 -1.57
C ASP A 38 1.66 8.59 -0.71
N ALA A 39 1.64 7.25 -0.66
CA ALA A 39 0.77 6.49 0.25
C ALA A 39 1.06 6.82 1.72
N TYR A 40 2.32 6.93 2.11
CA TYR A 40 2.71 7.32 3.46
C TYR A 40 2.21 8.72 3.82
N ALA A 41 2.46 9.71 2.96
CA ALA A 41 2.05 11.10 3.17
C ALA A 41 0.52 11.25 3.30
N ASN A 42 -0.24 10.44 2.56
CA ASN A 42 -1.69 10.43 2.59
C ASN A 42 -2.28 9.53 3.70
N SER A 43 -1.47 8.77 4.42
CA SER A 43 -1.92 7.90 5.52
C SER A 43 -2.05 8.67 6.84
N ARG A 44 -2.84 8.12 7.77
CA ARG A 44 -2.88 8.61 9.16
C ARG A 44 -1.49 8.59 9.82
N LEU A 45 -0.63 7.65 9.43
CA LEU A 45 0.74 7.57 9.93
C LEU A 45 1.56 8.79 9.51
N GLY A 46 1.50 9.20 8.24
CA GLY A 46 2.21 10.39 7.75
C GLY A 46 1.69 11.70 8.34
N GLN A 47 0.41 11.78 8.67
CA GLN A 47 -0.20 12.92 9.35
C GLN A 47 0.26 13.07 10.80
N VAL A 48 0.40 11.94 11.52
CA VAL A 48 0.81 11.93 12.94
C VAL A 48 2.33 11.93 13.09
N TYR A 49 3.04 11.28 12.18
CA TYR A 49 4.48 11.12 12.19
C TYR A 49 5.03 11.57 10.83
N SER A 50 5.61 12.77 10.81
CA SER A 50 6.16 13.40 9.61
C SER A 50 7.68 13.54 9.76
N PRO A 51 8.45 12.47 9.50
CA PRO A 51 9.91 12.56 9.47
C PRO A 51 10.37 13.44 8.29
N PRO A 52 11.61 13.95 8.31
CA PRO A 52 12.21 14.62 7.15
C PRO A 52 12.11 13.74 5.90
N VAL A 53 11.80 14.35 4.75
CA VAL A 53 11.54 13.63 3.49
C VAL A 53 12.71 12.72 3.09
N ASP A 54 13.95 13.15 3.30
CA ASP A 54 15.14 12.35 3.00
C ASP A 54 15.24 11.11 3.88
N LEU A 55 14.89 11.24 5.17
CA LEU A 55 14.89 10.11 6.10
C LEU A 55 13.81 9.10 5.74
N LEU A 56 12.61 9.57 5.39
CA LEU A 56 11.52 8.70 4.93
C LEU A 56 11.94 7.93 3.66
N LYS A 57 12.51 8.65 2.68
CA LYS A 57 13.00 8.05 1.44
C LYS A 57 14.05 6.98 1.71
N SER A 58 15.04 7.25 2.57
CA SER A 58 16.08 6.29 2.91
C SER A 58 15.54 5.05 3.60
N ARG A 59 14.61 5.19 4.55
CA ARG A 59 14.00 4.06 5.27
C ARG A 59 13.14 3.18 4.36
N LEU A 60 12.35 3.78 3.48
CA LEU A 60 11.56 3.03 2.50
C LEU A 60 12.46 2.31 1.51
N ALA A 61 13.52 2.96 1.01
CA ALA A 61 14.47 2.30 0.11
C ALA A 61 15.23 1.15 0.80
N GLU A 62 15.59 1.31 2.07
CA GLU A 62 16.22 0.26 2.88
C GLU A 62 15.29 -0.94 3.07
N GLY A 63 14.05 -0.72 3.53
CA GLY A 63 13.08 -1.79 3.72
C GLY A 63 12.73 -2.53 2.41
N ILE A 64 12.66 -1.81 1.28
CA ILE A 64 12.52 -2.42 -0.04
C ILE A 64 13.71 -3.33 -0.36
N ASN A 65 14.95 -2.84 -0.19
CA ASN A 65 16.15 -3.61 -0.51
C ASN A 65 16.34 -4.83 0.42
N GLN A 66 15.83 -4.76 1.65
CA GLN A 66 15.84 -5.88 2.59
C GLN A 66 14.69 -6.87 2.34
N GLY A 67 13.77 -6.57 1.41
CA GLY A 67 12.61 -7.41 1.14
C GLY A 67 11.55 -7.38 2.25
N GLU A 68 11.56 -6.32 3.06
CA GLU A 68 10.66 -6.12 4.20
C GLU A 68 9.39 -5.36 3.84
N ILE A 69 9.40 -4.65 2.70
CA ILE A 69 8.26 -3.87 2.21
C ILE A 69 7.54 -4.64 1.10
N PHE A 70 6.23 -4.79 1.27
CA PHE A 70 5.34 -5.34 0.26
C PHE A 70 4.38 -4.27 -0.24
N VAL A 71 3.99 -4.36 -1.51
CA VAL A 71 3.11 -3.40 -2.17
C VAL A 71 1.82 -4.10 -2.55
N ALA A 72 0.70 -3.47 -2.20
CA ALA A 72 -0.61 -3.85 -2.69
C ALA A 72 -0.84 -3.17 -4.04
N VAL A 73 -1.04 -3.97 -5.09
CA VAL A 73 -1.31 -3.48 -6.45
C VAL A 73 -2.66 -3.96 -6.95
N ASP A 74 -3.31 -3.15 -7.79
CA ASP A 74 -4.52 -3.54 -8.52
C ASP A 74 -4.19 -4.34 -9.79
N GLU A 75 -5.21 -4.62 -10.60
CA GLU A 75 -5.09 -5.33 -11.88
C GLU A 75 -4.27 -4.59 -12.96
N ASN A 76 -4.01 -3.30 -12.77
CA ASN A 76 -3.22 -2.45 -13.68
C ASN A 76 -1.81 -2.18 -13.12
N ASP A 77 -1.37 -2.95 -12.12
CA ASP A 77 -0.12 -2.76 -11.37
C ASP A 77 -0.05 -1.39 -10.65
N GLN A 78 -1.19 -0.74 -10.39
CA GLN A 78 -1.21 0.52 -9.64
C GLN A 78 -1.06 0.25 -8.15
N CYS A 79 -0.07 0.89 -7.54
CA CYS A 79 0.15 0.82 -6.09
C CYS A 79 -1.00 1.48 -5.33
N LEU A 80 -1.73 0.67 -4.57
CA LEU A 80 -2.81 1.08 -3.68
C LEU A 80 -2.30 1.37 -2.26
N GLY A 81 -1.15 0.82 -1.90
CA GLY A 81 -0.54 0.97 -0.58
C GLY A 81 0.61 0.00 -0.37
N PHE A 82 1.22 0.05 0.82
CA PHE A 82 2.32 -0.84 1.19
C PHE A 82 2.20 -1.27 2.66
N ILE A 83 2.87 -2.37 2.99
CA ILE A 83 2.97 -2.97 4.34
C ILE A 83 4.44 -3.18 4.65
#